data_AF-A0A5C1W595-F1
#
_entry.id   AF-A0A5C1W595-F1
#
_cell.length_a   1.000
_cell.length_b   1.000
_cell.length_c   1.000
_cell.angle_alpha   90.00
_cell.angle_beta   90.00
_cell.angle_gamma   90.00
#
_symmetry.space_group_name_H-M   'P 1'
#
loop_
_entity.id
_entity.type
_entity.pdbx_description
1 polymer ?
#
loop_
_entity_poly.entity_id
_entity_poly.type
_entity_poly.pdbx_seq_one_letter_code
_entity_poly.pdbx_strand_id
1 'polypeptide(L)' 'MVNIGDVVRVKSDAVSSLSEMFSAETTFEVIALHFGPGNDPEGNVDLRRPDGTLEPWFPASRLERVSDRYHGRQQH' A
#
# COMPACT_ATOMS: atom_id res chain seq x y z
N MET A 1 7.44 6.76 2.51
CA MET A 1 6.41 7.76 2.17
C MET A 1 5.71 7.35 0.89
N VAL A 2 4.42 7.03 1.00
CA VAL A 2 3.52 6.74 -0.12
C VAL A 2 2.81 8.03 -0.56
N ASN A 3 2.40 8.08 -1.83
CA ASN A 3 1.77 9.21 -2.50
C ASN A 3 0.49 8.74 -3.21
N ILE A 4 -0.42 9.67 -3.49
CA ILE A 4 -1.60 9.40 -4.33
C ILE A 4 -1.13 8.92 -5.71
N GLY A 5 -1.77 7.86 -6.21
CA GLY A 5 -1.45 7.19 -7.47
C GLY A 5 -0.40 6.08 -7.34
N ASP A 6 0.25 5.93 -6.18
CA ASP A 6 1.15 4.80 -5.97
C ASP A 6 0.39 3.48 -5.96
N VAL A 7 0.98 2.47 -6.60
CA VAL A 7 0.61 1.07 -6.39
C VAL A 7 1.42 0.52 -5.22
N VAL A 8 0.73 0.03 -4.20
CA VAL A 8 1.29 -0.43 -2.94
C VAL A 8 0.80 -1.83 -2.60
N ARG A 9 1.48 -2.50 -1.68
CA ARG A 9 1.03 -3.74 -1.05
C ARG A 9 1.35 -3.70 0.45
N VAL A 10 0.71 -4.57 1.22
CA VAL A 10 1.02 -4.71 2.65
C VAL A 10 2.40 -5.35 2.79
N LYS A 11 3.25 -4.78 3.64
CA LYS A 11 4.57 -5.37 3.93
C LYS A 11 4.40 -6.74 4.57
N SER A 12 5.24 -7.70 4.19
CA SER A 12 5.13 -9.08 4.68
C SER A 12 5.33 -9.21 6.19
N ASP A 13 6.16 -8.36 6.78
CA ASP A 13 6.40 -8.31 8.24
C ASP A 13 5.25 -7.64 9.02
N ALA A 14 4.35 -6.94 8.33
CA ALA A 14 3.16 -6.33 8.91
C ALA A 14 1.93 -7.27 8.89
N VAL A 15 2.05 -8.49 8.35
CA VAL A 15 0.97 -9.49 8.31
C VAL A 15 0.90 -10.26 9.63
N SER A 16 -0.24 -10.19 10.29
CA SER A 16 -0.48 -10.86 11.58
C SER A 16 -1.49 -12.01 11.51
N SER A 17 -2.12 -12.21 10.36
CA SER A 17 -3.14 -13.26 10.15
C SER A 17 -3.14 -13.80 8.72
N LEU A 18 -3.69 -15.00 8.52
CA LEU A 18 -3.81 -15.61 7.20
C LEU A 18 -4.67 -14.78 6.24
N SER A 19 -5.75 -14.15 6.73
CA SER A 19 -6.59 -13.25 5.94
C SER A 19 -5.83 -12.01 5.47
N GLU A 20 -4.96 -11.45 6.32
CA GLU A 20 -4.04 -10.37 5.94
C GLU A 20 -2.96 -10.86 4.96
N MET A 21 -2.55 -12.13 5.04
CA MET A 21 -1.55 -12.69 4.12
C MET A 21 -2.06 -12.74 2.68
N PHE A 22 -3.31 -13.15 2.46
CA PHE A 22 -3.95 -13.06 1.14
C PHE A 22 -4.08 -11.61 0.64
N SER A 23 -4.30 -10.69 1.58
CA SER A 23 -4.35 -9.25 1.27
C SER A 23 -2.95 -8.67 0.98
N ALA A 24 -1.88 -9.26 1.50
CA ALA A 24 -0.51 -8.79 1.27
C ALA A 24 0.02 -9.10 -0.14
N GLU A 25 -0.51 -10.13 -0.79
CA GLU A 25 -0.25 -10.38 -2.22
C GLU A 25 -1.12 -9.51 -3.14
N THR A 26 -2.15 -8.87 -2.58
CA THR A 26 -2.98 -7.93 -3.33
C THR A 26 -2.31 -6.56 -3.43
N THR A 27 -2.34 -5.97 -4.61
CA THR A 27 -1.88 -4.60 -4.83
C THR A 27 -3.04 -3.63 -4.72
N PHE A 28 -2.77 -2.44 -4.20
CA PHE A 28 -3.75 -1.38 -4.00
C PHE A 28 -3.23 -0.09 -4.60
N GLU A 29 -4.12 0.78 -5.06
CA GLU A 29 -3.79 2.15 -5.45
C GLU A 29 -4.10 3.10 -4.31
N VAL A 30 -3.18 4.01 -3.99
CA VAL A 30 -3.43 5.07 -3.01
C VAL A 30 -4.27 6.17 -3.67
N ILE A 31 -5.46 6.44 -3.13
CA ILE A 31 -6.40 7.42 -3.70
C ILE A 31 -6.56 8.69 -2.83
N ALA A 32 -6.21 8.63 -1.55
CA ALA A 32 -6.20 9.79 -0.66
C ALA A 32 -5.13 9.62 0.43
N LEU A 33 -4.62 10.76 0.94
CA LEU A 33 -3.68 10.82 2.05
C LEU A 33 -4.34 11.57 3.22
N HIS A 34 -4.26 10.99 4.42
CA HIS A 34 -4.80 11.54 5.65
C HIS A 34 -3.66 11.81 6.63
N PHE A 35 -3.30 13.10 6.73
CA PHE A 35 -2.37 13.60 7.74
C PHE A 35 -3.18 14.23 8.87
N GLY A 36 -3.27 13.55 10.02
CA GLY A 36 -4.11 13.98 11.15
C GLY A 36 -3.73 13.28 12.46
N PRO A 37 -4.43 13.55 13.58
CA PRO A 37 -4.15 12.96 14.89
C PRO A 37 -4.55 11.47 14.90
N GLY A 38 -3.73 10.65 14.25
CA GLY A 38 -3.84 9.19 14.24
C GLY A 38 -2.68 8.56 15.02
N ASN A 39 -2.82 7.26 15.31
CA ASN A 39 -1.77 6.46 15.96
C ASN A 39 -0.64 6.05 14.99
N ASP A 40 -0.73 6.43 13.71
CA ASP A 40 0.28 6.11 12.71
C ASP A 40 1.20 7.31 12.45
N PRO A 41 2.52 7.18 12.66
CA PRO A 41 3.47 8.27 12.47
C PRO A 41 3.67 8.65 10.99
N GLU A 42 3.33 7.77 10.05
CA GLU A 42 3.37 8.05 8.60
C GLU A 42 2.00 8.52 8.05
N GLY A 43 0.96 8.52 8.89
CA GLY A 43 -0.41 8.88 8.53
C GLY A 43 -1.22 7.69 8.01
N ASN A 44 -2.47 7.97 7.63
CA ASN A 44 -3.35 6.96 7.03
C ASN A 44 -3.63 7.29 5.57
N VAL A 45 -4.05 6.30 4.79
CA VAL A 45 -4.40 6.46 3.39
C VAL A 45 -5.70 5.76 3.06
N ASP A 46 -6.42 6.25 2.05
CA ASP A 46 -7.49 5.46 1.44
C ASP A 46 -6.90 4.69 0.26
N LEU A 47 -7.19 3.39 0.23
CA LEU A 47 -6.72 2.48 -0.79
C LEU A 47 -7.87 2.02 -1.67
N ARG A 48 -7.56 1.76 -2.95
CA ARG A 48 -8.47 1.12 -3.90
C ARG A 48 -7.90 -0.21 -4.34
N ARG A 49 -8.68 -1.28 -4.20
CA ARG A 49 -8.38 -2.61 -4.72
C ARG A 49 -8.54 -2.65 -6.25
N PRO A 50 -7.94 -3.64 -6.96
CA PRO A 50 -8.11 -3.80 -8.40
C PRO A 50 -9.56 -4.09 -8.81
N ASP A 51 -10.36 -4.67 -7.90
CA ASP A 51 -11.80 -4.90 -8.09
C ASP A 51 -12.67 -3.65 -7.87
N GLY A 52 -12.06 -2.51 -7.49
CA GLY A 52 -12.74 -1.25 -7.22
C GLY A 52 -13.19 -1.05 -5.77
N THR A 53 -13.01 -2.04 -4.89
CA THR A 53 -13.32 -1.91 -3.46
C THR A 53 -12.42 -0.87 -2.80
N LEU A 54 -12.98 -0.08 -1.88
CA LEU A 54 -12.24 0.93 -1.13
C LEU A 54 -11.92 0.45 0.28
N GLU A 55 -10.70 0.70 0.73
CA GLU A 55 -10.20 0.42 2.08
C GLU A 55 -9.75 1.76 2.69
N PRO A 56 -10.64 2.43 3.45
CA PRO A 56 -10.36 3.75 3.98
C PRO A 56 -9.50 3.70 5.24
N TRP A 57 -8.75 4.77 5.52
CA TRP A 57 -7.94 4.94 6.74
C TRP A 57 -6.94 3.81 7.02
N PHE A 58 -6.34 3.23 5.98
CA PHE A 58 -5.31 2.20 6.13
C PHE A 58 -3.97 2.79 6.60
N PRO A 59 -3.26 2.19 7.58
CA PRO A 59 -1.99 2.72 8.07
C PRO A 59 -0.89 2.72 7.01
N ALA A 60 -0.36 3.89 6.67
CA ALA A 60 0.66 4.03 5.63
C ALA A 60 1.96 3.29 5.98
N SER A 61 2.30 3.21 7.27
CA SER A 61 3.49 2.50 7.77
C SER A 61 3.51 1.01 7.46
N ARG A 62 2.34 0.39 7.21
CA ARG A 62 2.21 -1.03 6.86
C ARG A 62 2.34 -1.31 5.36
N LEU A 63 2.54 -0.27 4.55
CA LEU A 63 2.54 -0.37 3.10
C LEU A 63 3.95 -0.21 2.53
N GLU A 64 4.25 -0.96 1.48
CA GLU A 64 5.40 -0.73 0.63
C GLU A 64 4.97 -0.47 -0.81
N ARG A 65 5.70 0.42 -1.49
CA ARG A 65 5.50 0.65 -2.93
C ARG A 65 5.87 -0.58 -3.71
N VAL A 66 4.96 -1.02 -4.57
CA VAL A 66 5.28 -1.96 -5.63
C VAL A 66 6.00 -1.16 -6.70
N SER A 67 7.32 -1.09 -6.59
CA SER A 67 8.14 -0.44 -7.63
C SER A 67 7.93 -1.20 -8.93
N ASP A 68 7.79 -0.47 -10.05
CA ASP A 68 7.94 -1.00 -11.41
C ASP A 68 9.37 -1.53 -11.64
N ARG A 69 9.80 -2.58 -10.93
CA ARG A 69 11.04 -3.33 -11.22
C ARG A 69 10.92 -4.14 -12.53
N TYR A 70 10.32 -3.53 -13.54
CA TYR A 70 10.36 -3.96 -14.94
C TYR A 70 10.84 -2.85 -15.89
N HIS A 71 11.53 -1.82 -15.40
CA HIS A 71 12.39 -0.98 -16.23
C HIS A 71 13.85 -1.02 -15.74
N GLY A 72 14.59 -2.04 -16.19
CA GLY A 72 16.01 -2.18 -15.82
C GLY A 72 16.71 -3.44 -16.34
N ARG A 73 16.29 -3.99 -17.49
CA ARG A 73 17.11 -4.94 -18.26
C ARG A 73 17.41 -4.34 -19.64
N GLN A 74 18.14 -3.22 -19.65
CA GLN A 74 19.04 -2.90 -20.76
C GLN A 74 20.42 -3.28 -20.21
N GLN A 75 20.92 -4.50 -20.46
CA GLN A 75 21.82 -4.77 -21.60
C GLN A 75 22.61 -3.53 -21.99
N HIS A 76 23.82 -3.39 -21.45
CA HIS A 76 25.03 -3.15 -22.23
C HIS A 76 26.27 -3.45 -21.39
#